data_AF-A0A7Y5H8J2-F1
#
_entry.id   AF-A0A7Y5H8J2-F1
#
_cell.length_a   1.000
_cell.length_b   1.000
_cell.length_c   1.000
_cell.angle_alpha   90.00
_cell.angle_beta   90.00
_cell.angle_gamma   90.00
#
_symmetry.space_group_name_H-M   'P 1'
#
loop_
_entity.id
_entity.type
_entity.pdbx_description
1 polymer ?
#
loop_
_entity_poly.entity_id
_entity_poly.type
_entity_poly.pdbx_seq_one_letter_code
_entity_poly.pdbx_strand_id
1 'polypeptide(L)'
;MSRIPTLGTRAGGILAHVTSLPDGHGVGDLGPPARRFLDFLAGAGQRWWQMLPVGPAGEGFSPYSSTFAGDPVLISLEDLLRDGLMSRGGIPAKRDRRAHRVDSPLVTGAKEVALRRAFERSTRMRSRRRFHDFCEANAAWLDDFALFRILKRLHPGRPWYAWPEAQRRRNPATLDSLRTREREEAEFVRFEQFVFQLQ
;
A
#
# COMPACT_ATOMS: atom_id res chain seq x y z
N MET A 1 32.86 -1.16 -0.21
CA MET A 1 31.54 -0.55 -0.51
C MET A 1 31.18 -0.85 -1.96
N SER A 2 30.06 -1.53 -2.21
CA SER A 2 29.61 -1.87 -3.56
C SER A 2 29.00 -0.63 -4.22
N ARG A 3 29.52 -0.20 -5.38
CA ARG A 3 28.94 0.90 -6.17
C ARG A 3 27.54 0.50 -6.67
N ILE A 4 26.59 1.42 -6.62
CA ILE A 4 25.28 1.26 -7.28
C ILE A 4 25.56 0.95 -8.76
N PRO A 5 25.01 -0.14 -9.32
CA PRO A 5 25.25 -0.48 -10.72
C PRO A 5 24.73 0.64 -11.61
N THR A 6 25.49 0.95 -12.66
CA THR A 6 25.02 1.87 -13.71
C THR A 6 24.71 1.05 -14.96
N LEU A 7 23.94 1.62 -15.88
CA LEU A 7 23.69 0.98 -17.18
C LEU A 7 24.98 0.77 -18.00
N GLY A 8 26.08 1.47 -17.67
CA GLY A 8 27.40 1.29 -18.28
C GLY A 8 28.23 0.14 -17.70
N THR A 9 27.74 -0.57 -16.68
CA THR A 9 28.43 -1.71 -16.06
C THR A 9 27.62 -2.99 -16.30
N ARG A 10 28.27 -4.05 -16.80
CA ARG A 10 27.62 -5.34 -17.02
C ARG A 10 27.11 -5.90 -15.68
N ALA A 11 25.80 -6.14 -15.60
CA ALA A 11 25.12 -6.63 -14.40
C ALA A 11 23.92 -7.50 -14.78
N GLY A 12 23.55 -8.44 -13.89
CA GLY A 12 22.34 -9.25 -14.00
C GLY A 12 21.25 -8.78 -13.03
N GLY A 13 20.01 -9.17 -13.31
CA GLY A 13 18.88 -8.92 -12.43
C GLY A 13 17.71 -9.85 -12.67
N ILE A 14 16.72 -9.77 -11.79
CA ILE A 14 15.48 -10.55 -11.86
C ILE A 14 14.28 -9.60 -11.93
N LEU A 15 13.36 -9.91 -12.83
CA LEU A 15 12.01 -9.35 -12.84
C LEU A 15 11.12 -10.24 -11.96
N ALA A 16 10.63 -9.68 -10.86
CA ALA A 16 9.66 -10.34 -10.00
C ALA A 16 8.83 -9.28 -9.29
N HIS A 17 7.50 -9.40 -9.31
CA HIS A 17 6.67 -8.46 -8.54
C HIS A 17 6.59 -8.90 -7.07
N VAL A 18 6.47 -7.93 -6.15
CA VAL A 18 6.40 -8.19 -4.70
C VAL A 18 5.26 -9.15 -4.37
N THR A 19 4.13 -9.04 -5.05
CA THR A 19 2.96 -9.91 -4.82
C THR A 19 3.24 -11.39 -5.10
N SER A 20 4.25 -11.71 -5.91
CA SER A 20 4.65 -13.07 -6.25
C SER A 20 5.60 -13.70 -5.24
N LEU A 21 6.11 -12.93 -4.27
CA LEU A 21 7.02 -13.46 -3.26
C LEU A 21 6.28 -14.37 -2.27
N PRO A 22 6.88 -15.49 -1.86
CA PRO A 22 6.22 -16.46 -0.98
C PRO A 22 6.14 -16.00 0.48
N ASP A 23 5.37 -16.74 1.29
CA ASP A 23 5.34 -16.65 2.76
C ASP A 23 4.79 -15.35 3.37
N GLY A 24 4.08 -14.54 2.60
CA GLY A 24 3.24 -13.46 3.12
C GLY A 24 1.86 -13.93 3.61
N HIS A 25 0.98 -12.99 3.96
CA HIS A 25 -0.38 -13.28 4.44
C HIS A 25 -1.38 -13.46 3.30
N GLY A 26 -1.08 -14.40 2.39
CA GLY A 26 -1.86 -14.68 1.17
C GLY A 26 -1.39 -13.94 -0.09
N VAL A 27 -0.48 -12.97 0.07
CA VAL A 27 0.24 -12.26 -1.00
C VAL A 27 1.62 -11.90 -0.49
N GLY A 28 2.63 -11.84 -1.36
CA GLY A 28 3.92 -11.28 -0.99
C GLY A 28 3.81 -9.79 -0.64
N ASP A 29 4.63 -9.32 0.31
CA ASP A 29 4.60 -7.96 0.83
C ASP A 29 6.02 -7.41 1.03
N LEU A 30 6.12 -6.12 1.39
CA LEU A 30 7.39 -5.39 1.58
C LEU A 30 8.17 -5.82 2.84
N GLY A 31 7.68 -6.84 3.54
CA GLY A 31 8.24 -7.32 4.80
C GLY A 31 9.32 -8.40 4.65
N PRO A 32 9.30 -9.42 5.53
CA PRO A 32 10.25 -10.52 5.47
C PRO A 32 10.34 -11.25 4.11
N PRO A 33 9.24 -11.44 3.34
CA PRO A 33 9.34 -11.96 1.97
C PRO A 33 10.28 -11.17 1.06
N ALA A 34 10.12 -9.84 1.00
CA ALA A 34 10.97 -8.97 0.19
C ALA A 34 12.44 -8.99 0.64
N ARG A 35 12.68 -8.95 1.95
CA ARG A 35 14.05 -9.00 2.51
C ARG A 35 14.76 -10.32 2.21
N ARG A 36 14.08 -11.46 2.37
CA ARG A 36 14.64 -12.77 1.97
C ARG A 36 14.94 -12.84 0.47
N PHE A 37 14.10 -12.21 -0.36
CA PHE A 37 14.36 -12.14 -1.80
C PHE A 37 15.58 -11.28 -2.13
N LEU A 38 15.78 -10.16 -1.43
CA LEU A 38 17.00 -9.35 -1.54
C LEU A 38 18.25 -10.15 -1.11
N ASP A 39 18.18 -10.90 -0.02
CA ASP A 39 19.28 -11.78 0.42
C ASP A 39 19.62 -12.84 -0.64
N PHE A 40 18.59 -13.44 -1.26
CA PHE A 40 18.76 -14.36 -2.38
C PHE A 40 19.42 -13.69 -3.60
N LEU A 41 18.95 -12.50 -4.00
CA LEU A 41 19.53 -11.75 -5.11
C LEU A 41 21.01 -11.43 -4.85
N ALA A 42 21.33 -10.97 -3.65
CA ALA A 42 22.69 -10.68 -3.23
C ALA A 42 23.58 -11.93 -3.26
N GLY A 43 23.10 -13.04 -2.71
CA GLY A 43 23.79 -14.34 -2.72
C GLY A 43 24.01 -14.90 -4.13
N ALA A 44 23.09 -14.63 -5.07
CA ALA A 44 23.19 -15.01 -6.47
C ALA A 44 23.97 -13.99 -7.34
N GLY A 45 24.56 -12.95 -6.75
CA GLY A 45 25.30 -11.92 -7.46
C GLY A 45 24.45 -11.01 -8.36
N GLN A 46 23.12 -11.05 -8.21
CA GLN A 46 22.20 -10.18 -8.92
C GLN A 46 22.31 -8.75 -8.37
N ARG A 47 22.13 -7.78 -9.26
CA ARG A 47 22.34 -6.36 -8.95
C ARG A 47 21.14 -5.48 -9.26
N TRP A 48 20.16 -6.03 -9.98
CA TRP A 48 18.91 -5.37 -10.28
C TRP A 48 17.73 -6.23 -9.86
N TRP A 49 16.74 -5.59 -9.23
CA TRP A 49 15.40 -6.13 -9.04
C TRP A 49 14.44 -5.22 -9.79
N GLN A 50 13.84 -5.73 -10.85
CA GLN A 50 12.79 -5.04 -11.57
C GLN A 50 11.42 -5.49 -11.06
N MET A 51 10.50 -4.52 -10.93
CA MET A 51 9.12 -4.75 -10.50
C MET A 51 8.15 -4.11 -11.49
N LEU A 52 6.92 -4.64 -11.51
CA LEU A 52 5.75 -3.94 -12.06
C LEU A 52 5.38 -2.73 -11.17
N PRO A 53 4.45 -1.84 -11.58
CA PRO A 53 4.01 -0.74 -10.74
C PRO A 53 3.44 -1.23 -9.40
N VAL A 54 3.75 -0.50 -8.33
CA VAL A 54 3.39 -0.86 -6.94
C VAL A 54 2.18 -0.09 -6.39
N GLY A 55 1.47 0.62 -7.27
CA GLY A 55 0.28 1.37 -6.90
C GLY A 55 -0.98 0.50 -6.85
N PRO A 56 -2.07 0.98 -6.21
CA PRO A 56 -3.34 0.29 -6.11
C PRO A 56 -3.79 -0.32 -7.43
N ALA A 57 -4.02 -1.63 -7.42
CA ALA A 57 -4.44 -2.34 -8.62
C ALA A 57 -5.78 -1.82 -9.17
N GLY A 58 -5.87 -1.76 -10.50
CA GLY A 58 -7.08 -1.37 -11.23
C GLY A 58 -8.07 -2.52 -11.37
N GLU A 59 -8.96 -2.39 -12.36
CA GLU A 59 -9.87 -3.47 -12.74
C GLU A 59 -9.08 -4.75 -13.11
N GLY A 60 -9.62 -5.90 -12.71
CA GLY A 60 -8.95 -7.20 -12.92
C GLY A 60 -7.65 -7.39 -12.11
N PHE A 61 -7.38 -6.53 -11.11
CA PHE A 61 -6.14 -6.53 -10.33
C PHE A 61 -4.88 -6.26 -11.15
N SER A 62 -5.01 -5.49 -12.25
CA SER A 62 -3.88 -5.05 -13.05
C SER A 62 -3.07 -3.97 -12.32
N PRO A 63 -1.73 -4.06 -12.26
CA PRO A 63 -0.88 -3.04 -11.66
C PRO A 63 -0.74 -1.79 -12.55
N TYR A 64 -1.22 -1.82 -13.80
CA TYR A 64 -1.10 -0.71 -14.75
C TYR A 64 -2.19 0.36 -14.59
N SER A 65 -2.59 0.62 -13.34
CA SER A 65 -3.45 1.74 -12.96
C SER A 65 -2.58 2.85 -12.36
N SER A 66 -2.36 3.93 -13.11
CA SER A 66 -1.41 4.98 -12.72
C SER A 66 -1.90 5.78 -11.51
N THR A 67 -1.06 5.88 -10.48
CA THR A 67 -1.25 6.71 -9.29
C THR A 67 0.10 6.90 -8.58
N PHE A 68 0.21 7.96 -7.78
CA PHE A 68 1.36 8.19 -6.90
C PHE A 68 1.32 7.34 -5.63
N ALA A 69 0.14 6.80 -5.30
CA ALA A 69 -0.08 6.00 -4.10
C ALA A 69 0.56 4.61 -4.21
N GLY A 70 1.00 4.06 -3.07
CA GLY A 70 1.35 2.65 -2.91
C GLY A 70 0.12 1.78 -2.61
N ASP A 71 0.14 0.53 -3.08
CA ASP A 71 -0.94 -0.43 -2.84
C ASP A 71 -0.91 -0.93 -1.38
N PRO A 72 -1.97 -0.68 -0.57
CA PRO A 72 -2.03 -1.15 0.82
C PRO A 72 -1.89 -2.66 0.96
N VAL A 73 -2.16 -3.45 -0.09
CA VAL A 73 -2.00 -4.91 -0.07
C VAL A 73 -0.54 -5.32 0.17
N LEU A 74 0.41 -4.47 -0.24
CA LEU A 74 1.85 -4.70 -0.12
C LEU A 74 2.41 -4.35 1.26
N ILE A 75 1.61 -3.76 2.15
CA ILE A 75 2.03 -3.45 3.52
C ILE A 75 2.19 -4.74 4.33
N SER A 76 3.37 -4.97 4.88
CA SER A 76 3.69 -6.10 5.74
C SER A 76 3.02 -5.99 7.10
N LEU A 77 2.20 -6.98 7.42
CA LEU A 77 1.56 -7.12 8.73
C LEU A 77 2.56 -7.60 9.80
N GLU A 78 3.61 -8.32 9.39
CA GLU A 78 4.66 -8.76 10.31
C GLU A 78 5.50 -7.58 10.80
N ASP A 79 5.77 -6.59 9.94
CA ASP A 79 6.47 -5.37 10.35
C ASP A 79 5.58 -4.50 11.26
N LEU A 80 4.28 -4.41 10.98
CA LEU A 80 3.33 -3.72 11.87
C LEU A 80 3.24 -4.37 13.26
N LEU A 81 3.33 -5.71 13.33
CA LEU A 81 3.42 -6.44 14.59
C LEU A 81 4.71 -6.10 15.34
N ARG A 82 5.85 -6.14 14.65
CA ARG A 82 7.17 -5.80 15.23
C ARG A 82 7.18 -4.38 15.78
N ASP A 83 6.56 -3.45 15.08
CA ASP A 83 6.53 -2.03 15.44
C ASP A 83 5.46 -1.72 16.51
N GLY A 84 4.76 -2.74 17.03
CA GLY A 84 3.78 -2.62 18.12
C GLY A 84 2.44 -2.02 17.70
N LEU A 85 2.18 -1.89 16.39
CA LEU A 85 0.91 -1.39 15.86
C LEU A 85 -0.17 -2.48 15.77
N MET A 86 0.21 -3.75 15.85
CA MET A 86 -0.71 -4.87 15.82
C MET A 86 -0.41 -5.87 16.94
N SER A 87 -1.43 -6.66 17.31
CA SER A 87 -1.27 -7.83 18.16
C SER A 87 -1.29 -9.10 17.31
N ARG A 88 -0.69 -10.20 17.79
CA ARG A 88 -0.63 -11.48 17.06
C ARG A 88 -2.02 -12.00 16.65
N GLY A 89 -3.03 -11.84 17.51
CA GLY A 89 -4.42 -12.23 17.20
C GLY A 89 -5.09 -11.35 16.13
N GLY A 90 -4.47 -10.24 15.73
CA GLY A 90 -4.96 -9.36 14.67
C GLY A 90 -4.48 -9.73 13.27
N ILE A 91 -3.57 -10.69 13.14
CA ILE A 91 -2.96 -11.06 11.86
C ILE A 91 -3.72 -12.24 11.25
N PRO A 92 -4.18 -12.14 9.99
CA PRO A 92 -4.76 -13.27 9.29
C PRO A 92 -3.78 -14.45 9.26
N ALA A 93 -4.28 -15.66 9.50
CA ALA A 93 -3.46 -16.87 9.40
C ALA A 93 -2.73 -16.91 8.05
N LYS A 94 -1.46 -17.35 8.07
CA LYS A 94 -0.72 -17.57 6.82
C LYS A 94 -1.52 -18.57 5.99
N ARG A 95 -1.75 -18.23 4.71
CA ARG A 95 -2.44 -19.14 3.79
C ARG A 95 -1.55 -20.33 3.45
N ASP A 96 -2.21 -21.37 2.93
CA ASP A 96 -1.54 -22.56 2.44
C ASP A 96 -0.41 -22.18 1.47
N ARG A 97 0.81 -22.64 1.77
CA ARG A 97 2.01 -22.44 0.95
C ARG A 97 1.88 -23.11 -0.43
N ARG A 98 0.93 -24.04 -0.59
CA ARG A 98 0.57 -24.68 -1.86
C ARG A 98 -0.34 -23.84 -2.73
N ALA A 99 -0.90 -22.73 -2.23
CA ALA A 99 -1.66 -21.81 -3.05
C ALA A 99 -0.72 -21.13 -4.06
N HIS A 100 -0.74 -21.59 -5.31
CA HIS A 100 0.10 -21.06 -6.39
C HIS A 100 -0.38 -19.71 -6.95
N ARG A 101 -1.49 -19.17 -6.42
CA ARG A 101 -2.14 -17.94 -6.91
C ARG A 101 -2.65 -17.09 -5.76
N VAL A 102 -2.58 -15.78 -5.96
CA VAL A 102 -3.17 -14.78 -5.05
C VAL A 102 -4.68 -14.73 -5.30
N ASP A 103 -5.48 -14.96 -4.25
CA ASP A 103 -6.91 -14.65 -4.25
C ASP A 103 -7.06 -13.21 -3.76
N SER A 104 -7.07 -12.30 -4.72
CA SER A 104 -6.99 -10.85 -4.52
C SER A 104 -8.16 -10.25 -3.73
N PRO A 105 -9.45 -10.61 -3.99
CA PRO A 105 -10.56 -10.15 -3.15
C PRO A 105 -10.37 -10.52 -1.68
N LEU A 106 -10.04 -11.78 -1.40
CA LEU A 106 -9.90 -12.28 -0.03
C LEU A 106 -8.70 -11.63 0.67
N VAL A 107 -7.57 -11.44 -0.04
CA VAL A 107 -6.38 -10.76 0.52
C VAL A 107 -6.66 -9.29 0.79
N THR A 108 -7.28 -8.57 -0.16
CA THR A 108 -7.58 -7.14 -0.03
C THR A 108 -8.47 -6.90 1.19
N GLY A 109 -9.54 -7.69 1.36
CA GLY A 109 -10.42 -7.58 2.53
C GLY A 109 -9.71 -7.90 3.85
N ALA A 110 -8.87 -8.93 3.88
CA ALA A 110 -8.11 -9.29 5.08
C ALA A 110 -7.07 -8.22 5.47
N LYS A 111 -6.39 -7.63 4.48
CA LYS A 111 -5.43 -6.53 4.68
C LYS A 111 -6.13 -5.26 5.17
N GLU A 112 -7.25 -4.88 4.56
CA GLU A 112 -8.05 -3.72 4.99
C GLU A 112 -8.45 -3.84 6.48
N VAL A 113 -8.98 -5.00 6.91
CA VAL A 113 -9.36 -5.24 8.31
C VAL A 113 -8.14 -5.15 9.24
N ALA A 114 -7.01 -5.74 8.85
CA ALA A 114 -5.78 -5.70 9.63
C ALA A 114 -5.23 -4.28 9.77
N LEU A 115 -5.21 -3.50 8.68
CA LEU A 115 -4.73 -2.13 8.66
C LEU A 115 -5.61 -1.19 9.48
N ARG A 116 -6.94 -1.37 9.45
CA ARG A 116 -7.85 -0.58 10.31
C ARG A 116 -7.59 -0.81 11.80
N ARG A 117 -7.36 -2.07 12.20
CA ARG A 117 -6.95 -2.39 13.59
C ARG A 117 -5.59 -1.79 13.95
N ALA A 118 -4.66 -1.73 13.00
CA ALA A 118 -3.38 -1.06 13.20
C ALA A 118 -3.55 0.45 13.35
N PHE A 119 -4.45 1.05 12.55
CA PHE A 119 -4.78 2.46 12.60
C PHE A 119 -5.39 2.89 13.95
N GLU A 120 -6.29 2.09 14.52
CA GLU A 120 -6.85 2.31 15.86
C GLU A 120 -5.75 2.41 16.94
N ARG A 121 -4.70 1.60 16.82
CA ARG A 121 -3.54 1.58 17.74
C ARG A 121 -2.45 2.60 17.38
N SER A 122 -2.58 3.28 16.24
CA SER A 122 -1.55 4.16 15.69
C SER A 122 -1.57 5.57 16.26
N THR A 123 -2.39 5.88 17.28
CA THR A 123 -2.54 7.25 17.83
C THR A 123 -1.18 7.90 18.15
N ARG A 124 -0.29 7.18 18.83
CA ARG A 124 1.07 7.64 19.12
C ARG A 124 1.94 7.78 17.88
N MET A 125 1.74 6.97 16.84
CA MET A 125 2.49 7.10 15.59
C MET A 125 2.02 8.32 14.79
N ARG A 126 0.71 8.51 14.68
CA ARG A 126 0.09 9.64 13.98
C ARG A 126 0.36 10.97 14.66
N SER A 127 0.60 10.99 15.97
CA SER A 127 1.03 12.20 16.68
C SER A 127 2.51 12.55 16.51
N ARG A 128 3.33 11.68 15.89
CA ARG A 128 4.74 11.97 15.66
C ARG A 128 4.92 12.94 14.50
N ARG A 129 5.89 13.83 14.65
CA ARG A 129 6.30 14.79 13.62
C ARG A 129 6.54 14.15 12.24
N ARG A 130 7.13 12.95 12.19
CA ARG A 130 7.40 12.24 10.93
C ARG A 130 6.12 11.93 10.11
N PHE A 131 5.00 11.65 10.77
CA PHE A 131 3.72 11.43 10.07
C PHE A 131 3.18 12.74 9.48
N HIS A 132 3.25 13.82 10.26
CA HIS A 132 2.86 15.15 9.82
C HIS A 132 3.73 15.63 8.65
N ASP A 133 5.06 15.54 8.78
CA ASP A 133 6.03 15.90 7.75
C ASP A 133 5.76 15.12 6.45
N PHE A 134 5.42 13.83 6.54
CA PHE A 134 5.02 13.03 5.38
C PHE A 134 3.73 13.57 4.75
N CYS A 135 2.71 13.86 5.54
CA CYS A 135 1.44 14.39 5.03
C CYS A 135 1.64 15.74 4.34
N GLU A 136 2.42 16.65 4.94
CA GLU A 136 2.73 17.96 4.36
C GLU A 136 3.52 17.83 3.06
N ALA A 137 4.59 17.02 3.06
CA ALA A 137 5.43 16.81 1.88
C ALA A 137 4.68 16.18 0.70
N ASN A 138 3.57 15.46 0.97
CA ASN A 138 2.79 14.76 -0.03
C ASN A 138 1.39 15.36 -0.27
N ALA A 139 1.06 16.49 0.35
CA ALA A 139 -0.28 17.06 0.34
C ALA A 139 -0.84 17.28 -1.08
N ALA A 140 0.04 17.61 -2.04
CA ALA A 140 -0.31 17.85 -3.44
C ALA A 140 -1.01 16.66 -4.13
N TRP A 141 -0.75 15.43 -3.71
CA TRP A 141 -1.40 14.23 -4.27
C TRP A 141 -2.17 13.43 -3.22
N LEU A 142 -1.71 13.41 -1.97
CA LEU A 142 -2.24 12.55 -0.93
C LEU A 142 -3.67 12.94 -0.52
N ASP A 143 -3.97 14.23 -0.45
CA ASP A 143 -5.30 14.73 -0.06
C ASP A 143 -6.35 14.43 -1.13
N ASP A 144 -5.98 14.58 -2.40
CA ASP A 144 -6.85 14.24 -3.53
C ASP A 144 -7.04 12.73 -3.66
N PHE A 145 -5.98 11.94 -3.42
CA PHE A 145 -6.07 10.49 -3.39
C PHE A 145 -6.98 10.00 -2.25
N ALA A 146 -6.87 10.58 -1.06
CA ALA A 146 -7.75 10.26 0.07
C ALA A 146 -9.22 10.55 -0.25
N LEU A 147 -9.52 11.71 -0.85
CA LEU A 147 -10.87 12.03 -1.31
C LEU A 147 -11.37 11.08 -2.39
N PHE A 148 -10.52 10.72 -3.35
CA PHE A 148 -10.87 9.76 -4.37
C PHE A 148 -11.19 8.38 -3.78
N ARG A 149 -10.39 7.89 -2.82
CA ARG A 149 -10.65 6.64 -2.07
C ARG A 149 -11.98 6.69 -1.33
N ILE A 150 -12.27 7.79 -0.64
CA ILE A 150 -13.54 8.01 0.06
C ILE A 150 -14.72 7.96 -0.92
N LEU A 151 -14.65 8.72 -2.02
CA LEU A 151 -15.71 8.75 -3.03
C LEU A 151 -15.91 7.37 -3.69
N LYS A 152 -14.82 6.65 -3.98
CA LYS A 152 -14.88 5.29 -4.53
C LYS A 152 -15.56 4.30 -3.57
N ARG A 153 -15.36 4.46 -2.25
CA ARG A 153 -16.09 3.69 -1.23
C ARG A 153 -17.57 4.04 -1.18
N LEU A 154 -17.91 5.33 -1.27
CA LEU A 154 -19.30 5.81 -1.27
C LEU A 154 -20.07 5.43 -2.53
N HIS A 155 -19.37 5.18 -3.64
CA HIS A 155 -19.95 4.83 -4.94
C HIS A 155 -19.43 3.50 -5.48
N PRO A 156 -19.72 2.38 -4.81
CA PRO A 156 -19.18 1.07 -5.19
C PRO A 156 -19.56 0.71 -6.63
N GLY A 157 -18.58 0.21 -7.39
CA GLY A 157 -18.76 -0.21 -8.78
C GLY A 157 -18.95 0.93 -9.80
N ARG A 158 -19.03 2.20 -9.37
CA ARG A 158 -19.20 3.33 -10.29
C ARG A 158 -17.87 4.01 -10.61
N PRO A 159 -17.53 4.20 -11.90
CA PRO A 159 -16.37 4.99 -12.28
C PRO A 159 -16.60 6.48 -11.94
N TRP A 160 -15.51 7.23 -11.81
CA TRP A 160 -15.55 8.61 -11.32
C TRP A 160 -16.42 9.56 -12.17
N TYR A 161 -16.51 9.32 -13.49
CA TYR A 161 -17.30 10.13 -14.40
C TYR A 161 -18.82 9.91 -14.27
N ALA A 162 -19.24 8.88 -13.53
CA ALA A 162 -20.63 8.55 -13.21
C ALA A 162 -21.06 8.96 -11.79
N TRP A 163 -20.17 9.61 -11.02
CA TRP A 163 -20.51 10.15 -9.69
C TRP A 163 -21.38 11.40 -9.80
N PRO A 164 -22.09 11.79 -8.72
CA PRO A 164 -22.86 13.04 -8.65
C PRO A 164 -22.05 14.24 -9.15
N GLU A 165 -22.70 15.14 -9.89
CA GLU A 165 -22.02 16.20 -10.61
C GLU A 165 -21.11 17.06 -9.72
N ALA A 166 -21.58 17.45 -8.54
CA ALA A 166 -20.81 18.25 -7.60
C ALA A 166 -19.50 17.57 -7.15
N GLN A 167 -19.48 16.24 -7.05
CA GLN A 167 -18.29 15.46 -6.71
C GLN A 167 -17.38 15.26 -7.94
N ARG A 168 -17.96 14.88 -9.07
CA ARG A 168 -17.24 14.69 -10.35
C ARG A 168 -16.56 15.98 -10.82
N ARG A 169 -17.23 17.12 -10.69
CA ARG A 169 -16.73 18.46 -11.04
C ARG A 169 -15.93 19.10 -9.91
N ARG A 170 -15.69 18.38 -8.80
CA ARG A 170 -14.85 18.81 -7.68
C ARG A 170 -15.28 20.16 -7.10
N ASN A 171 -16.59 20.37 -6.93
CA ASN A 171 -17.12 21.59 -6.31
C ASN A 171 -16.48 21.80 -4.92
N PRO A 172 -15.85 22.95 -4.64
CA PRO A 172 -15.09 23.18 -3.41
C PRO A 172 -15.90 22.94 -2.14
N ALA A 173 -17.10 23.52 -2.03
CA ALA A 173 -17.97 23.36 -0.86
C ALA A 173 -18.37 21.89 -0.61
N THR A 174 -18.62 21.14 -1.69
CA THR A 174 -18.93 19.71 -1.60
C THR A 174 -17.74 18.90 -1.10
N LEU A 175 -16.53 19.19 -1.61
CA LEU A 175 -15.31 18.50 -1.18
C LEU A 175 -14.92 18.89 0.25
N ASP A 176 -15.08 20.14 0.66
CA ASP A 176 -14.76 20.58 2.03
C ASP A 176 -15.72 19.98 3.07
N SER A 177 -17.01 19.91 2.73
CA SER A 177 -17.99 19.17 3.52
C SER A 177 -17.61 17.69 3.65
N LEU A 178 -17.17 17.06 2.56
CA LEU A 178 -16.71 15.67 2.56
C LEU A 178 -15.44 15.48 3.39
N ARG A 179 -14.44 16.36 3.27
CA ARG A 179 -13.21 16.36 4.09
C ARG A 179 -13.54 16.41 5.58
N THR A 180 -14.53 17.21 5.94
CA THR A 180 -14.94 17.37 7.34
C THR A 180 -15.67 16.14 7.85
N ARG A 181 -16.65 15.62 7.08
CA ARG A 181 -17.46 14.47 7.46
C ARG A 181 -16.67 13.16 7.50
N GLU A 182 -15.76 12.96 6.56
CA GLU A 182 -15.00 11.72 6.37
C GLU A 182 -13.54 11.84 6.86
N ARG A 183 -13.29 12.72 7.84
CA ARG A 183 -11.94 13.03 8.35
C ARG A 183 -11.17 11.78 8.79
N GLU A 184 -11.83 10.90 9.54
CA GLU A 184 -11.19 9.68 10.04
C GLU A 184 -10.79 8.74 8.89
N GLU A 185 -11.64 8.61 7.87
CA GLU A 185 -11.32 7.81 6.68
C GLU A 185 -10.17 8.44 5.88
N ALA A 186 -10.13 9.77 5.78
CA ALA A 186 -8.99 10.46 5.14
C ALA A 186 -7.69 10.21 5.91
N GLU A 187 -7.73 10.27 7.25
CA GLU A 187 -6.57 9.94 8.09
C GLU A 187 -6.15 8.48 7.98
N PHE A 188 -7.10 7.56 7.84
CA PHE A 188 -6.81 6.15 7.58
C PHE A 188 -6.06 5.97 6.26
N VAL A 189 -6.52 6.59 5.17
CA VAL A 189 -5.80 6.54 3.87
C VAL A 189 -4.40 7.14 3.98
N ARG A 190 -4.24 8.28 4.68
CA ARG A 190 -2.91 8.88 4.93
C ARG A 190 -2.01 7.94 5.72
N PHE A 191 -2.55 7.25 6.72
CA PHE A 191 -1.84 6.25 7.50
C PHE A 191 -1.36 5.07 6.63
N GLU A 192 -2.21 4.53 5.75
CA GLU A 192 -1.80 3.46 4.82
C GLU A 192 -0.61 3.90 3.97
N GLN A 193 -0.69 5.09 3.36
CA GLN A 193 0.39 5.61 2.52
C GLN A 193 1.67 5.90 3.30
N PHE A 194 1.55 6.40 4.54
CA PHE A 194 2.70 6.59 5.41
C PHE A 194 3.38 5.27 5.76
N VAL A 195 2.60 4.26 6.16
CA VAL A 195 3.13 2.93 6.48
C VAL A 195 3.77 2.30 5.26
N PHE A 196 3.15 2.39 4.09
CA PHE A 196 3.74 1.93 2.84
C PHE A 196 5.10 2.59 2.58
N GLN A 197 5.21 3.91 2.76
CA GLN A 197 6.46 4.65 2.57
C GLN A 197 7.57 4.28 3.57
N LEU A 198 7.19 3.75 4.75
CA LEU A 198 8.15 3.33 5.77
C LEU A 198 8.78 1.96 5.51
N GLN A 199 8.11 1.10 4.73
CA GLN A 199 8.52 -0.27 4.45
C GLN A 199 9.30 -0.37 3.16
#